data_AF-A0A2M8K415-F1
#
_entry.id   AF-A0A2M8K415-F1
#
_cell.length_a   1.000
_cell.length_b   1.000
_cell.length_c   1.000
_cell.angle_alpha   90.00
_cell.angle_beta   90.00
_cell.angle_gamma   90.00
#
_symmetry.space_group_name_H-M   'P 1'
#
loop_
_entity.id
_entity.type
_entity.pdbx_description
1 polymer ?
#
loop_
_entity_poly.entity_id
_entity_poly.type
_entity_poly.pdbx_seq_one_letter_code
_entity_poly.pdbx_strand_id
1 'polypeptide(L)'
;MGNGLKVLLMQKIESKITALESYINGSSIDFSIPTKFSLNWFVTLSEGRYEKFSKSSRAIKGGTALNKRILGLLNECEARRKKGDPKVQSNDKELQVVIKKLKVELENTKKERDAQAEENTELRRQLIDAKRKNQIFQAQIRDQNTNRKIISLERK
;
A
#
# COMPACT_ATOMS: atom_id res chain seq x y z
N MET A 1 47.51 12.67 -12.31
CA MET A 1 46.29 11.88 -11.96
C MET A 1 45.01 12.73 -11.77
N GLY A 2 44.91 13.97 -12.30
CA GLY A 2 43.76 14.86 -12.03
C GLY A 2 42.56 14.77 -12.99
N ASN A 3 42.71 14.13 -14.15
CA ASN A 3 41.66 14.13 -15.19
C ASN A 3 40.55 13.10 -14.94
N GLY A 4 40.86 11.92 -14.39
CA GLY A 4 39.86 10.87 -14.17
C GLY A 4 38.75 11.27 -13.19
N LEU A 5 39.11 11.91 -12.08
CA LEU A 5 38.15 12.41 -11.09
C LEU A 5 37.24 13.50 -11.65
N LYS A 6 37.77 14.37 -12.53
CA LYS A 6 37.00 15.42 -13.20
C LYS A 6 35.99 14.82 -14.18
N VAL A 7 36.40 13.80 -14.94
CA VAL A 7 35.53 13.10 -15.90
C VAL A 7 34.40 12.37 -15.17
N LEU A 8 34.71 11.64 -14.09
CA LEU A 8 33.70 10.95 -13.27
C LEU A 8 32.69 11.92 -12.67
N LEU A 9 33.14 13.08 -12.17
CA LEU A 9 32.25 14.11 -11.65
C LEU A 9 31.31 14.65 -12.74
N MET A 10 31.83 14.94 -13.93
CA MET A 10 31.00 15.42 -15.04
C MET A 10 29.97 14.39 -15.47
N GLN A 11 30.33 13.11 -15.55
CA GLN A 11 29.38 12.03 -15.85
C GLN A 11 28.23 11.95 -14.84
N LYS A 12 28.52 12.08 -13.54
CA LYS A 12 27.50 12.12 -12.48
C LYS A 12 26.55 13.31 -12.64
N ILE A 13 27.08 14.47 -13.01
CA ILE A 13 26.29 15.68 -13.21
C ILE A 13 25.40 15.54 -14.45
N GLU A 14 25.95 15.11 -15.58
CA GLU A 14 25.19 14.93 -16.82
C GLU A 14 24.08 13.90 -16.66
N SER A 15 24.34 12.78 -15.98
CA SER A 15 23.31 11.78 -15.68
C SER A 15 22.11 12.37 -14.93
N LYS A 16 22.35 13.21 -13.91
CA LYS A 16 21.28 13.90 -13.19
C LYS A 16 20.61 14.98 -14.04
N ILE A 17 21.34 15.67 -14.92
CA ILE A 17 20.77 16.65 -15.86
C ILE A 17 19.79 15.96 -16.81
N THR A 18 20.17 14.84 -17.42
CA THR A 18 19.28 14.06 -18.31
C THR A 18 18.02 13.60 -17.59
N ALA A 19 18.14 13.25 -16.30
CA ALA A 19 17.00 12.89 -15.46
C ALA A 19 16.03 14.07 -15.26
N LEU A 20 16.56 15.28 -15.00
CA LEU A 20 15.76 16.49 -14.90
C LEU A 20 15.08 16.84 -16.22
N GLU A 21 15.79 16.72 -17.35
CA GLU A 21 15.21 16.95 -18.68
C GLU A 21 14.08 15.94 -18.97
N SER A 22 14.26 14.68 -18.57
CA SER A 22 13.23 13.64 -18.68
C SER A 22 11.99 13.95 -17.83
N TYR A 23 12.18 14.46 -16.61
CA TYR A 23 11.10 14.96 -15.77
C TYR A 23 10.36 16.14 -16.41
N ILE A 24 11.10 17.13 -16.94
CA ILE A 24 10.56 18.30 -17.64
C ILE A 24 9.77 17.89 -18.87
N ASN A 25 10.14 16.78 -19.53
CA ASN A 25 9.43 16.24 -20.69
C ASN A 25 8.28 15.28 -20.31
N GLY A 26 8.09 14.95 -19.02
CA GLY A 26 7.00 14.10 -18.55
C GLY A 26 7.24 12.60 -18.79
N SER A 27 8.50 12.22 -18.98
CA SER A 27 8.91 10.83 -19.06
C SER A 27 8.99 10.20 -17.67
N SER A 28 9.04 8.86 -17.62
CA SER A 28 9.26 8.14 -16.37
C SER A 28 10.61 8.54 -15.75
N ILE A 29 10.59 8.80 -14.46
CA ILE A 29 11.77 9.14 -13.66
C ILE A 29 12.03 8.07 -12.61
N ASP A 30 13.31 7.89 -12.31
CA ASP A 30 13.88 6.90 -11.39
C ASP A 30 14.28 7.52 -10.04
N PHE A 31 13.82 8.73 -9.74
CA PHE A 31 14.01 9.41 -8.46
C PHE A 31 12.69 9.89 -7.88
N SER A 32 12.64 9.98 -6.55
CA SER A 32 11.50 10.51 -5.81
C SER A 32 11.40 12.02 -5.99
N ILE A 33 10.21 12.52 -6.33
CA ILE A 33 9.99 13.97 -6.53
C ILE A 33 10.17 14.69 -5.18
N PRO A 34 11.13 15.62 -5.04
CA PRO A 34 11.37 16.32 -3.78
C PRO A 34 10.28 17.35 -3.48
N THR A 35 10.19 17.77 -2.21
CA THR A 35 9.36 18.89 -1.77
C THR A 35 9.82 20.24 -2.34
N LYS A 36 11.07 20.34 -2.79
CA LYS A 36 11.63 21.51 -3.49
C LYS A 36 12.83 21.08 -4.34
N PHE A 37 12.80 21.37 -5.64
CA PHE A 37 13.97 21.22 -6.49
C PHE A 37 14.98 22.31 -6.13
N SER A 38 16.10 21.91 -5.51
CA SER A 38 17.16 22.81 -5.07
C SER A 38 18.53 22.26 -5.42
N LEU A 39 19.54 23.14 -5.51
CA LEU A 39 20.91 22.70 -5.78
C LEU A 39 21.42 21.75 -4.69
N ASN A 40 21.00 21.94 -3.43
CA ASN A 40 21.36 21.01 -2.35
C ASN A 40 20.81 19.62 -2.63
N TRP A 41 19.51 19.50 -2.96
CA TRP A 41 18.90 18.23 -3.34
C TRP A 41 19.62 17.60 -4.54
N PHE A 42 19.92 18.37 -5.58
CA PHE A 42 20.62 17.88 -6.78
C PHE A 42 21.98 17.25 -6.44
N VAL A 43 22.73 17.90 -5.55
CA VAL A 43 24.06 17.46 -5.11
C VAL A 43 23.98 16.22 -4.21
N THR A 44 22.97 16.14 -3.35
CA THR A 44 22.77 15.05 -2.38
C THR A 44 21.96 13.87 -2.92
N LEU A 45 21.33 14.00 -4.09
CA LEU A 45 20.56 12.93 -4.73
C LEU A 45 21.45 11.69 -4.90
N SER A 46 21.01 10.59 -4.28
CA SER A 46 21.74 9.31 -4.23
C SER A 46 20.82 8.10 -4.48
N GLU A 47 19.65 8.34 -5.06
CA GLU A 47 18.67 7.30 -5.37
C GLU A 47 19.00 6.61 -6.71
N GLY A 48 18.73 5.31 -6.80
CA GLY A 48 18.91 4.52 -8.02
C GLY A 48 20.36 4.52 -8.52
N ARG A 49 20.56 5.01 -9.75
CA ARG A 49 21.86 5.12 -10.42
C ARG A 49 22.60 6.44 -10.15
N TYR A 50 22.00 7.34 -9.36
CA TYR A 50 22.58 8.64 -9.08
C TYR A 50 23.50 8.59 -7.88
N GLU A 51 24.69 9.19 -8.00
CA GLU A 51 25.63 9.31 -6.89
C GLU A 51 25.72 10.73 -6.36
N LYS A 52 25.92 10.86 -5.04
CA LYS A 52 26.21 12.13 -4.38
C LYS A 52 27.56 12.68 -4.86
N PHE A 53 27.66 14.01 -4.95
CA PHE A 53 28.93 14.70 -5.17
C PHE A 53 29.06 15.91 -4.27
N SER A 54 30.23 16.55 -4.24
CA SER A 54 30.45 17.73 -3.39
C SER A 54 30.00 19.01 -4.08
N LYS A 55 29.27 19.86 -3.35
CA LYS A 55 28.88 21.22 -3.77
C LYS A 55 30.09 22.14 -3.97
N SER A 56 31.19 21.85 -3.29
CA SER A 56 32.45 22.62 -3.38
C SER A 56 33.27 22.32 -4.63
N SER A 57 32.78 21.41 -5.49
CA SER A 57 33.45 21.08 -6.74
C SER A 57 33.51 22.30 -7.66
N ARG A 58 34.70 22.58 -8.20
CA ARG A 58 34.95 23.76 -9.06
C ARG A 58 33.98 23.84 -10.26
N ALA A 59 33.51 22.70 -10.78
CA ALA A 59 32.55 22.60 -11.89
C ALA A 59 31.15 23.15 -11.57
N ILE A 60 30.75 23.17 -10.28
CA ILE A 60 29.40 23.57 -9.83
C ILE A 60 29.47 24.83 -8.96
N LYS A 61 30.64 25.48 -8.90
CA LYS A 61 30.80 26.74 -8.19
C LYS A 61 29.84 27.79 -8.75
N GLY A 62 29.36 28.69 -7.89
CA GLY A 62 28.51 29.82 -8.27
C GLY A 62 29.08 30.59 -9.47
N GLY A 63 28.22 30.93 -10.43
CA GLY A 63 28.58 31.73 -11.61
C GLY A 63 29.07 30.95 -12.83
N THR A 64 29.35 29.65 -12.70
CA THR A 64 29.72 28.79 -13.84
C THR A 64 28.53 28.54 -14.78
N ALA A 65 28.80 28.36 -16.07
CA ALA A 65 27.75 28.04 -17.07
C ALA A 65 26.97 26.77 -16.71
N LEU A 66 27.68 25.75 -16.22
CA LEU A 66 27.06 24.50 -15.76
C LEU A 66 26.10 24.72 -14.58
N ASN A 67 26.50 25.52 -13.59
CA ASN A 67 25.62 25.86 -12.47
C ASN A 67 24.38 26.64 -12.93
N LYS A 68 24.53 27.60 -13.86
CA LYS A 68 23.39 28.31 -14.46
C LYS A 68 22.42 27.35 -15.17
N ARG A 69 22.95 26.38 -15.95
CA ARG A 69 22.13 25.33 -16.60
C ARG A 69 21.36 24.48 -15.57
N ILE A 70 22.04 24.00 -14.53
CA ILE A 70 21.42 23.19 -13.47
C ILE A 70 20.32 23.99 -12.77
N LEU A 71 20.57 25.25 -12.41
CA LEU A 71 19.57 26.10 -11.75
C LEU A 71 18.36 26.38 -12.66
N GLY A 72 18.58 26.59 -13.95
CA GLY A 72 17.50 26.73 -14.94
C GLY A 72 16.60 25.49 -14.96
N LEU A 73 17.20 24.30 -15.12
CA LEU A 73 16.46 23.03 -15.11
C LEU A 73 15.71 22.80 -13.79
N LEU A 74 16.34 23.08 -12.65
CA LEU A 74 15.68 22.94 -11.34
C LEU A 74 14.48 23.88 -11.20
N ASN A 75 14.57 25.11 -11.71
CA ASN A 75 13.45 26.05 -11.70
C ASN A 75 12.30 25.59 -12.61
N GLU A 76 12.61 25.03 -13.78
CA GLU A 76 11.61 24.45 -14.68
C GLU A 76 10.94 23.22 -14.06
N CYS A 77 11.71 22.33 -13.43
CA CYS A 77 11.19 21.19 -12.67
C CYS A 77 10.27 21.66 -11.53
N GLU A 78 10.68 22.69 -10.78
CA GLU A 78 9.88 23.26 -9.70
C GLU A 78 8.58 23.89 -10.21
N ALA A 79 8.63 24.59 -11.36
CA ALA A 79 7.45 25.16 -12.01
C ALA A 79 6.48 24.06 -12.47
N ARG A 80 6.99 22.98 -13.05
CA ARG A 80 6.18 21.82 -13.45
C ARG A 80 5.55 21.13 -12.25
N ARG A 81 6.32 20.89 -11.18
CA ARG A 81 5.83 20.33 -9.91
C ARG A 81 4.70 21.17 -9.32
N LYS A 82 4.86 22.50 -9.30
CA LYS A 82 3.86 23.44 -8.77
C LYS A 82 2.60 23.55 -9.62
N LYS A 83 2.74 23.47 -10.95
CA LYS A 83 1.59 23.42 -11.86
C LYS A 83 0.75 22.16 -11.64
N GLY A 84 1.33 21.13 -11.04
CA GLY A 84 0.74 19.80 -10.93
C GLY A 84 0.76 19.14 -12.30
N ASP A 85 1.11 17.86 -12.36
CA ASP A 85 0.90 17.12 -13.60
C ASP A 85 -0.63 16.91 -13.74
N PRO A 86 -1.30 17.40 -14.80
CA PRO A 86 -2.75 17.26 -14.94
C PRO A 86 -3.21 15.80 -14.86
N LYS A 87 -2.34 14.86 -15.28
CA LYS A 87 -2.55 13.42 -15.15
C LYS A 87 -2.59 12.93 -13.70
N VAL A 88 -1.79 13.51 -12.81
CA VAL A 88 -1.73 13.11 -11.39
C VAL A 88 -2.94 13.64 -10.62
N GLN A 89 -3.41 14.85 -10.92
CA GLN A 89 -4.63 15.39 -10.28
C GLN A 89 -5.91 14.63 -10.69
N SER A 90 -5.98 14.13 -11.93
CA SER A 90 -7.09 13.28 -12.38
C SER A 90 -7.09 11.95 -11.64
N ASN A 91 -5.93 11.28 -11.58
CA ASN A 91 -5.79 10.00 -10.89
C ASN A 91 -6.04 10.11 -9.38
N ASP A 92 -5.64 11.19 -8.73
CA ASP A 92 -5.88 11.37 -7.28
C ASP A 92 -7.37 11.43 -6.94
N LYS A 93 -8.18 12.10 -7.76
CA LYS A 93 -9.64 12.16 -7.55
C LYS A 93 -10.29 10.79 -7.78
N GLU A 94 -9.91 10.09 -8.84
CA GLU A 94 -10.40 8.74 -9.12
C GLU A 94 -9.99 7.75 -8.03
N LEU A 95 -8.73 7.81 -7.58
CA LEU A 95 -8.21 7.00 -6.48
C LEU A 95 -8.94 7.32 -5.17
N GLN A 96 -9.26 8.58 -4.88
CA GLN A 96 -10.06 8.93 -3.70
C GLN A 96 -11.49 8.36 -3.78
N VAL A 97 -12.11 8.36 -4.96
CA VAL A 97 -13.43 7.74 -5.17
C VAL A 97 -13.35 6.22 -4.95
N VAL A 98 -12.33 5.57 -5.49
CA VAL A 98 -12.10 4.12 -5.31
C VAL A 98 -11.84 3.79 -3.83
N ILE A 99 -10.99 4.57 -3.14
CA ILE A 99 -10.73 4.39 -1.70
C ILE A 99 -12.03 4.54 -0.90
N LYS A 100 -12.86 5.52 -1.21
CA LYS A 100 -14.15 5.72 -0.53
C LYS A 100 -15.08 4.53 -0.79
N LYS A 101 -15.15 4.03 -2.03
CA LYS A 101 -15.95 2.86 -2.39
C LYS A 101 -15.49 1.60 -1.65
N LEU A 102 -14.18 1.33 -1.66
CA LEU A 102 -13.59 0.18 -0.98
C LEU A 102 -13.78 0.24 0.54
N LYS A 103 -13.73 1.43 1.16
CA LYS A 103 -14.04 1.59 2.59
C LYS A 103 -15.49 1.23 2.91
N VAL A 104 -16.43 1.61 2.05
CA VAL A 104 -17.85 1.25 2.21
C VAL A 104 -18.05 -0.26 2.02
N GLU A 105 -17.45 -0.84 0.99
CA GLU A 105 -17.51 -2.30 0.76
C GLU A 105 -16.91 -3.09 1.92
N LEU A 106 -15.78 -2.64 2.48
CA LEU A 106 -15.15 -3.26 3.65
C LEU A 106 -16.07 -3.20 4.87
N GLU A 107 -16.72 -2.07 5.11
CA GLU A 107 -17.65 -1.91 6.23
C GLU A 107 -18.90 -2.80 6.07
N ASN A 108 -19.45 -2.88 4.86
CA ASN A 108 -20.58 -3.77 4.56
C ASN A 108 -20.19 -5.24 4.76
N THR A 109 -19.03 -5.65 4.24
CA THR A 109 -18.53 -7.03 4.37
C THR A 109 -18.32 -7.41 5.84
N LYS A 110 -17.83 -6.48 6.67
CA LYS A 110 -17.71 -6.70 8.12
C LYS A 110 -19.07 -6.94 8.77
N LYS A 111 -20.06 -6.11 8.47
CA LYS A 111 -21.42 -6.28 9.02
C LYS A 111 -22.05 -7.60 8.61
N GLU A 112 -21.90 -8.01 7.35
CA GLU A 112 -22.38 -9.31 6.87
C GLU A 112 -21.70 -10.48 7.60
N ARG A 113 -20.37 -10.39 7.77
CA ARG A 113 -19.61 -11.40 8.53
C ARG A 113 -20.05 -11.48 10.00
N ASP A 114 -20.32 -10.34 10.63
CA ASP A 114 -20.81 -10.28 12.01
C ASP A 114 -22.18 -10.95 12.13
N ALA A 115 -23.11 -10.62 11.23
CA ALA A 115 -24.44 -11.22 11.17
C ALA A 115 -24.37 -12.75 10.95
N GLN A 116 -23.54 -13.20 10.03
CA GLN A 116 -23.33 -14.64 9.79
C GLN A 116 -22.72 -15.35 11.02
N ALA A 117 -21.84 -14.69 11.77
CA ALA A 117 -21.26 -15.26 12.98
C ALA A 117 -22.31 -15.42 14.10
N GLU A 118 -23.22 -14.44 14.24
CA GLU A 118 -24.36 -14.53 15.15
C GLU A 118 -25.30 -15.66 14.76
N GLU A 119 -25.68 -15.75 13.48
CA GLU A 119 -26.52 -16.84 12.96
C GLU A 119 -25.89 -18.21 13.20
N ASN A 120 -24.58 -18.35 12.95
CA ASN A 120 -23.86 -19.62 13.19
C ASN A 120 -23.88 -19.99 14.68
N THR A 121 -23.75 -19.00 15.57
CA THR A 121 -23.79 -19.21 17.01
C THR A 121 -25.16 -19.70 17.45
N GLU A 122 -26.23 -19.12 16.92
CA GLU A 122 -27.60 -19.52 17.21
C GLU A 122 -27.93 -20.92 16.67
N LEU A 123 -27.54 -21.21 15.42
CA LEU A 123 -27.70 -22.55 14.84
C LEU A 123 -26.95 -23.63 15.64
N ARG A 124 -25.75 -23.32 16.16
CA ARG A 124 -25.03 -24.24 17.06
C ARG A 124 -25.78 -24.50 18.36
N ARG A 125 -26.41 -23.49 18.95
CA ARG A 125 -27.25 -23.66 20.15
C ARG A 125 -28.45 -24.54 19.87
N GLN A 126 -29.18 -24.27 18.79
CA GLN A 126 -30.34 -25.08 18.39
C GLN A 126 -29.95 -26.54 18.12
N LEU A 127 -28.78 -26.77 17.51
CA LEU A 127 -28.26 -28.12 17.29
C LEU A 127 -27.97 -28.86 18.61
N ILE A 128 -27.39 -28.17 19.61
CA ILE A 128 -27.15 -28.75 20.93
C ILE A 128 -28.47 -29.12 21.61
N ASP A 129 -29.46 -28.24 21.56
CA ASP A 129 -30.77 -28.49 22.17
C ASP A 129 -31.51 -29.63 21.50
N ALA A 130 -31.47 -29.69 20.17
CA ALA A 130 -32.05 -30.81 19.41
C ALA A 130 -31.37 -32.14 19.76
N LYS A 131 -30.04 -32.17 19.87
CA LYS A 131 -29.29 -33.36 20.30
C LYS A 131 -29.68 -33.81 21.71
N ARG A 132 -29.82 -32.87 22.66
CA ARG A 132 -30.27 -33.17 24.03
C ARG A 132 -31.68 -33.75 24.05
N LYS A 133 -32.63 -33.15 23.32
CA LYS A 133 -34.00 -33.66 23.20
C LYS A 133 -34.02 -35.08 22.65
N ASN A 134 -33.21 -35.36 21.63
CA ASN A 134 -33.12 -36.71 21.06
C ASN A 134 -32.54 -37.72 22.07
N GLN A 135 -31.50 -37.36 22.82
CA GLN A 135 -30.93 -38.22 23.87
C GLN A 135 -31.95 -38.54 24.96
N ILE A 136 -32.70 -37.55 25.45
CA ILE A 136 -33.76 -37.74 26.44
C ILE A 136 -34.83 -38.69 25.89
N PHE A 137 -35.29 -38.46 24.65
CA PHE A 137 -36.28 -39.30 24.01
C PHE A 137 -35.81 -40.76 23.87
N GLN A 138 -34.56 -40.98 23.45
CA GLN A 138 -33.98 -42.32 23.39
C GLN A 138 -33.89 -42.99 24.76
N ALA A 139 -33.53 -42.25 25.81
CA ALA A 139 -33.49 -42.77 27.18
C ALA A 139 -34.89 -43.19 27.65
N GLN A 140 -35.91 -42.36 27.43
CA GLN A 140 -37.30 -42.68 27.75
C GLN A 140 -37.79 -43.95 27.05
N ILE A 141 -37.46 -44.14 25.77
CA ILE A 141 -37.80 -45.37 25.04
C ILE A 141 -37.12 -46.59 25.66
N ARG A 142 -35.83 -46.49 26.03
CA ARG A 142 -35.10 -47.59 26.66
C ARG A 142 -35.70 -47.95 28.02
N ASP A 143 -36.05 -46.96 28.83
CA ASP A 143 -36.67 -47.18 30.13
C ASP A 143 -38.04 -47.85 29.99
N GLN A 144 -38.88 -47.37 29.07
CA GLN A 144 -40.18 -47.99 28.78
C GLN A 144 -40.04 -49.45 28.34
N ASN A 145 -39.08 -49.74 27.45
CA ASN A 145 -38.83 -51.11 26.99
C ASN A 145 -38.32 -52.02 28.12
N THR A 146 -37.47 -51.49 29.00
CA THR A 146 -36.96 -52.22 30.17
C THR A 146 -38.10 -52.52 31.14
N ASN A 147 -38.95 -51.53 31.45
CA ASN A 147 -40.12 -51.72 32.31
C ASN A 147 -41.11 -52.74 31.75
N ARG A 148 -41.38 -52.71 30.44
CA ARG A 148 -42.22 -53.72 29.76
C ARG A 148 -41.64 -55.13 29.90
N LYS A 149 -40.31 -55.27 29.84
CA LYS A 149 -39.62 -56.56 30.00
C LYS A 149 -39.66 -57.07 31.44
N ILE A 150 -39.55 -56.20 32.44
CA ILE A 150 -39.65 -56.57 33.85
C ILE A 150 -41.07 -57.08 34.14
N ILE A 151 -42.10 -56.33 33.75
CA ILE A 151 -43.51 -56.70 33.95
C ILE A 151 -43.84 -58.04 33.27
N SER A 152 -43.26 -58.34 32.10
CA SER A 152 -43.50 -59.61 31.40
C SER A 152 -42.80 -60.80 32.04
N LEU A 153 -41.70 -60.57 32.77
CA LEU A 153 -41.00 -61.59 33.56
C LEU A 153 -41.72 -61.90 34.88
N GLU A 154 -42.30 -60.89 35.53
CA GLU A 154 -43.07 -61.05 36.79
C GLU A 154 -44.44 -61.74 36.60
N ARG A 155 -44.94 -61.80 35.37
CA ARG A 155 -46.21 -62.47 35.02
C ARG A 155 -46.06 -63.93 34.57
N LYS A 156 -44.84 -64.48 34.61
CA LYS A 156 -44.55 -65.91 34.37
C LYS A 156 -44.29 -66.61 35.69
#